data_AF-A0A937X2M3-F1
#
_entry.id   AF-A0A937X2M3-F1
#
_cell.length_a   1.000
_cell.length_b   1.000
_cell.length_c   1.000
_cell.angle_alpha   90.00
_cell.angle_beta   90.00
_cell.angle_gamma   90.00
#
_symmetry.space_group_name_H-M   'P 1'
#
loop_
_entity.id
_entity.type
_entity.pdbx_description
1 polymer ?
#
loop_
_entity_poly.entity_id
_entity_poly.type
_entity_poly.pdbx_seq_one_letter_code
_entity_poly.pdbx_strand_id
1 'polypeptide(L)'
;MTQTAARSYHDLALDLHRRVPVVDGHADTLDRSIEEGVPFGPEQPMLHIDVPRMREVGLNLQVLSLWVPPDHKGDRALHRALRMASCFYEGMRADSSVRLVSRAEDIVPDRPGFVFSFEGAEPLA
;
A
#
# COMPACT_ATOMS: atom_id res chain seq x y z
N MET A 1 -31.44 30.26 -18.48
CA MET A 1 -31.34 28.82 -18.14
C MET A 1 -29.89 28.42 -18.35
N THR A 2 -29.13 28.24 -17.27
CA THR A 2 -27.71 27.91 -17.34
C THR A 2 -27.58 26.41 -17.53
N GLN A 3 -27.14 25.98 -18.70
CA GLN A 3 -26.92 24.58 -19.03
C GLN A 3 -25.73 24.08 -18.20
N THR A 4 -25.98 23.21 -17.22
CA THR A 4 -24.92 22.55 -16.46
C THR A 4 -24.12 21.69 -17.44
N ALA A 5 -22.83 21.97 -17.59
CA ALA A 5 -21.95 21.18 -18.44
C ALA A 5 -21.98 19.71 -17.96
N ALA A 6 -22.09 18.77 -18.91
CA ALA A 6 -22.02 17.35 -18.60
C ALA A 6 -20.66 17.05 -17.95
N ARG A 7 -20.68 16.46 -16.75
CA ARG A 7 -19.47 16.10 -16.02
C ARG A 7 -18.74 14.97 -16.76
N SER A 8 -17.41 15.02 -16.78
CA SER A 8 -16.62 13.92 -17.32
C SER A 8 -16.70 12.69 -16.40
N TYR A 9 -16.48 11.49 -16.96
CA TYR A 9 -16.39 10.28 -16.14
C TYR A 9 -15.26 10.33 -15.11
N HIS A 10 -14.17 11.02 -15.43
CA HIS A 10 -13.07 11.27 -14.51
C HIS A 10 -13.53 12.05 -13.27
N ASP A 11 -14.27 13.15 -13.46
CA ASP A 11 -14.76 13.96 -12.35
C ASP A 11 -15.80 13.22 -11.51
N LEU A 12 -16.62 12.37 -12.15
CA LEU A 12 -17.58 11.50 -11.46
C LEU A 12 -16.88 10.43 -10.61
N ALA A 13 -15.79 9.84 -11.12
CA ALA A 13 -15.00 8.85 -10.39
C ALA A 13 -14.30 9.48 -9.19
N LEU A 14 -13.67 10.64 -9.35
CA LEU A 14 -13.04 11.36 -8.23
C LEU A 14 -14.05 11.72 -7.13
N ASP A 15 -15.25 12.18 -7.50
CA ASP A 15 -16.31 12.45 -6.53
C ASP A 15 -16.84 11.20 -5.83
N LEU A 16 -16.78 10.04 -6.47
CA LEU A 16 -17.07 8.76 -5.83
C LEU A 16 -15.98 8.40 -4.82
N HIS A 17 -14.71 8.42 -5.22
CA HIS A 17 -13.57 8.08 -4.38
C HIS A 17 -13.38 9.03 -3.18
N ARG A 18 -13.81 10.29 -3.29
CA ARG A 18 -13.86 11.22 -2.14
C ARG A 18 -14.92 10.86 -1.09
N ARG A 19 -15.94 10.08 -1.47
CA ARG A 19 -17.08 9.71 -0.60
C ARG A 19 -17.02 8.27 -0.12
N VAL A 20 -16.26 7.42 -0.80
CA VAL A 20 -16.15 5.99 -0.54
C VAL A 20 -14.69 5.61 -0.44
N PRO A 21 -14.25 4.93 0.64
CA PRO A 21 -12.87 4.51 0.75
C PRO A 21 -12.43 3.63 -0.42
N VAL A 22 -11.29 3.97 -1.01
CA VAL A 22 -10.61 3.15 -2.01
C VAL A 22 -9.55 2.31 -1.32
N VAL A 23 -9.60 1.02 -1.56
CA VAL A 23 -8.65 0.02 -1.03
C VAL A 23 -8.07 -0.75 -2.19
N ASP A 24 -6.75 -0.72 -2.32
CA ASP A 24 -6.03 -1.61 -3.22
C ASP A 24 -5.72 -2.92 -2.47
N GLY A 25 -6.15 -4.03 -3.06
CA GLY A 25 -6.11 -5.35 -2.46
C GLY A 25 -4.74 -6.02 -2.52
N HIS A 26 -3.78 -5.52 -3.30
CA HIS A 26 -2.48 -6.18 -3.44
C HIS A 26 -1.40 -5.28 -4.04
N ALA A 27 -0.20 -5.30 -3.46
CA ALA A 27 1.00 -4.75 -4.12
C ALA A 27 2.30 -5.43 -3.67
N ASP A 28 3.13 -5.77 -4.64
CA ASP A 28 4.47 -6.36 -4.47
C ASP A 28 5.56 -5.30 -4.25
N THR A 29 5.18 -4.14 -3.71
CA THR A 29 6.09 -2.99 -3.57
C THR A 29 7.29 -3.32 -2.69
N LEU A 30 7.07 -4.09 -1.61
CA LEU A 30 8.13 -4.49 -0.69
C LEU A 30 9.09 -5.52 -1.30
N ASP A 31 8.63 -6.38 -2.20
CA ASP A 31 9.47 -7.36 -2.89
C ASP A 31 10.52 -6.63 -3.75
N ARG A 32 10.05 -5.68 -4.54
CA ARG A 32 10.91 -4.81 -5.34
C ARG A 32 11.92 -4.06 -4.48
N SER A 33 11.51 -3.56 -3.31
CA SER A 33 12.41 -2.86 -2.40
C SER A 33 13.57 -3.74 -1.89
N ILE A 34 13.31 -5.01 -1.60
CA ILE A 34 14.33 -5.90 -1.04
C ILE A 34 15.14 -6.69 -2.08
N GLU A 35 14.61 -6.89 -3.29
CA GLU A 35 15.33 -7.53 -4.41
C GLU A 35 16.13 -6.52 -5.23
N GLU A 36 15.52 -5.39 -5.60
CA GLU A 36 16.17 -4.37 -6.45
C GLU A 36 16.87 -3.28 -5.63
N GLY A 37 16.71 -3.28 -4.31
CA GLY A 37 17.32 -2.29 -3.41
C GLY A 37 16.71 -0.89 -3.52
N VAL A 38 15.52 -0.75 -4.10
CA VAL A 38 14.79 0.52 -4.17
C VAL A 38 14.26 0.87 -2.77
N PRO A 39 14.72 1.96 -2.12
CA PRO A 39 14.31 2.25 -0.74
C PRO A 39 12.80 2.47 -0.64
N PHE A 40 12.14 1.75 0.27
CA PHE A 40 10.76 2.05 0.64
C PHE A 40 10.72 3.29 1.53
N GLY A 41 9.78 4.20 1.28
CA GLY A 41 9.68 5.47 2.00
C GLY A 41 8.41 6.24 1.62
N PRO A 42 8.08 7.33 2.31
CA PRO A 42 6.83 8.05 2.09
C PRO A 42 6.75 8.64 0.68
N GLU A 43 7.84 9.16 0.17
CA GLU A 43 7.98 9.65 -1.19
C GLU A 43 9.04 8.82 -1.89
N GLN A 44 8.62 8.03 -2.88
CA GLN A 44 9.53 7.18 -3.65
C GLN A 44 9.05 7.09 -5.10
N PRO A 45 9.52 8.00 -5.98
CA PRO A 45 9.02 8.08 -7.35
C PRO A 45 9.36 6.85 -8.19
N MET A 46 10.35 6.06 -7.79
CA MET A 46 10.74 4.82 -8.48
C MET A 46 9.78 3.65 -8.25
N LEU A 47 9.00 3.67 -7.17
CA LEU A 47 7.97 2.67 -6.89
C LEU A 47 6.65 3.10 -7.53
N HIS A 48 5.70 2.18 -7.68
CA HIS A 48 4.36 2.52 -8.18
C HIS A 48 3.53 3.23 -7.11
N ILE A 49 3.73 2.83 -5.85
CA ILE A 49 3.01 3.34 -4.69
C ILE A 49 3.97 4.18 -3.84
N ASP A 50 3.54 5.40 -3.56
CA ASP A 50 4.09 6.27 -2.52
C ASP A 50 2.94 7.10 -1.92
N VAL A 51 3.18 7.69 -0.75
CA VAL A 51 2.15 8.38 0.02
C VAL A 51 1.62 9.62 -0.71
N PRO A 52 2.44 10.47 -1.39
CA PRO A 52 1.93 11.55 -2.22
C PRO A 52 0.94 11.09 -3.29
N ARG A 53 1.25 10.03 -4.06
CA ARG A 53 0.34 9.50 -5.10
C ARG A 53 -0.91 8.90 -4.50
N MET A 54 -0.80 8.20 -3.37
CA MET A 54 -1.98 7.68 -2.66
C MET A 54 -2.95 8.82 -2.31
N ARG A 55 -2.43 9.95 -1.81
CA ARG A 55 -3.24 11.14 -1.50
C ARG A 55 -3.84 11.77 -2.75
N GLU A 56 -3.07 11.89 -3.82
CA GLU A 56 -3.50 12.50 -5.08
C GLU A 56 -4.75 11.81 -5.66
N VAL A 57 -4.77 10.48 -5.64
CA VAL A 57 -5.86 9.68 -6.24
C VAL A 57 -6.93 9.24 -5.24
N GLY A 58 -6.76 9.54 -3.95
CA GLY A 58 -7.68 9.16 -2.88
C GLY A 58 -7.60 7.69 -2.48
N LEU A 59 -6.44 7.04 -2.62
CA LEU A 59 -6.20 5.67 -2.14
C LEU A 59 -6.02 5.67 -0.61
N ASN A 60 -6.94 5.02 0.11
CA ASN A 60 -6.98 5.11 1.58
C ASN A 60 -6.27 3.96 2.27
N LEU A 61 -6.18 2.80 1.61
CA LEU A 61 -5.45 1.65 2.13
C LEU A 61 -4.76 0.91 0.98
N GLN A 62 -3.47 0.61 1.17
CA GLN A 62 -2.74 -0.36 0.36
C GLN A 62 -2.50 -1.64 1.14
N VAL A 63 -2.92 -2.78 0.58
CA VAL A 63 -2.48 -4.09 1.06
C VAL A 63 -1.10 -4.38 0.45
N LEU A 64 -0.09 -4.52 1.31
CA LEU A 64 1.28 -4.88 0.93
C LEU A 64 1.46 -6.40 1.06
N SER A 65 1.90 -7.02 -0.03
CA SER A 65 2.20 -8.45 -0.04
C SER A 65 3.50 -8.74 0.71
N LEU A 66 3.45 -9.71 1.63
CA LEU A 66 4.59 -10.40 2.19
C LEU A 66 4.77 -11.71 1.43
N TRP A 67 5.35 -11.62 0.24
CA TRP A 67 5.55 -12.73 -0.68
C TRP A 67 6.84 -13.51 -0.41
N VAL A 68 6.77 -14.84 -0.56
CA VAL A 68 7.92 -15.74 -0.45
C VAL A 68 8.16 -16.46 -1.78
N PRO A 69 9.25 -16.16 -2.50
CA PRO A 69 9.59 -16.87 -3.72
C PRO A 69 9.94 -18.35 -3.46
N PRO A 70 9.84 -19.24 -4.47
CA PRO A 70 10.11 -20.66 -4.34
C PRO A 70 11.46 -21.02 -3.70
N ASP A 71 12.50 -20.25 -3.97
CA ASP A 71 13.85 -20.43 -3.45
C ASP A 71 14.02 -19.97 -1.98
N HIS A 72 13.02 -19.32 -1.39
CA HIS A 72 13.00 -18.89 0.01
C HIS A 72 12.01 -19.70 0.87
N LYS A 73 11.42 -20.77 0.34
CA LYS A 73 10.50 -21.65 1.09
C LYS A 73 11.23 -22.50 2.14
N GLY A 74 10.44 -23.19 2.98
CA GLY A 74 10.94 -23.95 4.13
C GLY A 74 11.46 -23.03 5.23
N ASP A 75 12.57 -23.37 5.85
CA ASP A 75 13.16 -22.66 7.00
C ASP A 75 13.50 -21.17 6.72
N ARG A 76 13.48 -20.73 5.46
CA ARG A 76 13.74 -19.34 5.06
C ARG A 76 12.49 -18.48 4.93
N ALA A 77 11.29 -19.08 4.93
CA ALA A 77 10.05 -18.38 4.59
C ALA A 77 9.70 -17.27 5.59
N LEU A 78 9.76 -17.58 6.88
CA LEU A 78 9.53 -16.60 7.94
C LEU A 78 10.55 -15.45 7.88
N HIS A 79 11.83 -15.76 7.68
CA HIS A 79 12.87 -14.75 7.60
C HIS A 79 12.64 -13.80 6.41
N ARG A 80 12.22 -14.32 5.26
CA ARG A 80 11.84 -13.51 4.09
C ARG A 80 10.71 -12.53 4.43
N ALA A 81 9.61 -13.02 5.00
CA ALA A 81 8.47 -12.18 5.35
C ALA A 81 8.82 -11.11 6.40
N LEU A 82 9.64 -11.46 7.40
CA LEU A 82 10.12 -10.51 8.41
C LEU A 82 11.03 -9.43 7.81
N ARG A 83 11.86 -9.75 6.79
CA ARG A 83 12.66 -8.75 6.08
C ARG A 83 11.78 -7.74 5.34
N MET A 84 10.71 -8.20 4.69
CA MET A 84 9.74 -7.31 4.03
C MET A 84 9.06 -6.38 5.05
N ALA A 85 8.59 -6.92 6.18
CA ALA A 85 8.02 -6.12 7.24
C ALA A 85 9.03 -5.10 7.81
N SER A 86 10.29 -5.51 8.01
CA SER A 86 11.37 -4.61 8.46
C SER A 86 11.57 -3.45 7.49
N CYS A 87 11.62 -3.75 6.19
CA CYS A 87 11.74 -2.72 5.13
C CYS A 87 10.63 -1.68 5.23
N PHE A 88 9.38 -2.09 5.45
CA PHE A 88 8.27 -1.18 5.70
C PHE A 88 8.50 -0.29 6.94
N TYR A 89 8.79 -0.90 8.09
CA TYR A 89 8.96 -0.16 9.35
C TYR A 89 10.14 0.81 9.30
N GLU A 90 11.24 0.43 8.65
CA GLU A 90 12.40 1.29 8.43
C GLU A 90 12.05 2.47 7.52
N GLY A 91 11.38 2.21 6.39
CA GLY A 91 10.98 3.23 5.44
C GLY A 91 10.00 4.25 6.00
N MET A 92 9.09 3.83 6.88
CA MET A 92 8.07 4.69 7.50
C MET A 92 8.52 5.32 8.81
N ARG A 93 9.72 5.00 9.33
CA ARG A 93 10.15 5.37 10.68
C ARG A 93 10.05 6.87 10.99
N ALA A 94 10.30 7.71 9.98
CA ALA A 94 10.30 9.17 10.11
C ALA A 94 8.94 9.83 9.82
N ASP A 95 7.94 9.08 9.33
CA ASP A 95 6.66 9.63 8.89
C ASP A 95 5.50 9.12 9.77
N SER A 96 5.03 9.99 10.66
CA SER A 96 3.87 9.73 11.52
C SER A 96 2.52 9.97 10.85
N SER A 97 2.51 10.48 9.62
CA SER A 97 1.29 10.74 8.83
C SER A 97 0.74 9.48 8.16
N VAL A 98 1.50 8.39 8.19
CA VAL A 98 1.16 7.07 7.67
C VAL A 98 1.01 6.09 8.83
N ARG A 99 0.12 5.10 8.68
CA ARG A 99 -0.04 4.05 9.68
C ARG A 99 -0.10 2.66 9.06
N LEU A 100 0.34 1.68 9.83
CA LEU A 100 -0.12 0.31 9.68
C LEU A 100 -1.54 0.22 10.25
N VAL A 101 -2.49 -0.24 9.44
CA VAL A 101 -3.90 -0.39 9.76
C VAL A 101 -4.16 -1.83 10.16
N SER A 102 -4.77 -2.04 11.33
CA SER A 102 -5.12 -3.38 11.84
C SER A 102 -6.62 -3.60 12.00
N ARG A 103 -7.43 -2.56 11.76
CA ARG A 103 -8.90 -2.57 11.89
C ARG A 103 -9.54 -1.84 10.71
N ALA A 104 -10.68 -2.31 10.24
CA ALA A 104 -11.38 -1.68 9.12
C ALA A 104 -11.88 -0.27 9.47
N GLU A 105 -12.27 -0.05 10.73
CA GLU A 105 -12.70 1.27 11.24
C GLU A 105 -11.58 2.32 11.15
N ASP A 106 -10.33 1.88 11.11
CA ASP A 106 -9.16 2.73 10.95
C ASP A 106 -8.84 3.02 9.47
N ILE A 107 -9.75 2.83 8.52
CA ILE A 107 -9.57 3.26 7.12
C ILE A 107 -10.32 4.59 6.95
N VAL A 108 -9.58 5.70 6.76
CA VAL A 108 -10.18 7.05 6.69
C VAL A 108 -9.65 7.82 5.47
N PRO A 109 -10.47 8.69 4.83
CA PRO A 109 -10.11 9.40 3.60
C PRO A 109 -8.78 10.17 3.64
N ASP A 110 -8.55 10.95 4.69
CA ASP A 110 -7.44 11.93 4.73
C ASP A 110 -6.12 11.36 5.29
N ARG A 111 -6.09 10.07 5.62
CA ARG A 111 -4.92 9.45 6.23
C ARG A 111 -4.67 8.08 5.59
N PRO A 112 -3.92 8.00 4.48
CA PRO A 112 -3.56 6.74 3.85
C PRO A 112 -2.93 5.78 4.84
N GLY A 113 -3.25 4.50 4.68
CA GLY A 113 -2.75 3.43 5.50
C GLY A 113 -2.17 2.30 4.68
N PHE A 114 -1.44 1.43 5.36
CA PHE A 114 -0.96 0.17 4.82
C PHE A 114 -1.42 -0.98 5.69
N VAL A 115 -1.58 -2.16 5.13
CA VAL A 115 -1.78 -3.40 5.88
C VAL A 115 -0.95 -4.50 5.23
N PHE A 116 -0.45 -5.43 6.04
CA PHE A 116 0.25 -6.60 5.51
C PHE A 116 -0.71 -7.71 5.15
N SER A 117 -0.43 -8.40 4.04
CA SER A 117 -1.03 -9.68 3.70
C SER A 117 0.08 -10.71 3.48
N PHE A 118 -0.07 -11.92 4.01
CA PHE A 118 0.79 -13.02 3.63
C PHE A 118 0.33 -13.57 2.27
N GLU A 119 1.19 -13.48 1.27
CA GLU A 119 0.97 -14.15 -0.01
C GLU A 119 1.63 -15.53 0.02
N GLY A 120 0.86 -16.49 0.53
CA GLY A 120 1.35 -17.83 0.87
C GLY A 120 1.40 -18.06 2.37
N ALA A 121 1.16 -19.31 2.79
CA ALA A 121 1.11 -19.68 4.21
C ALA A 121 2.48 -20.13 4.75
N GLU A 122 3.49 -20.24 3.89
CA GLU A 122 4.82 -20.77 4.21
C GLU A 122 5.52 -20.08 5.40
N PRO A 123 5.38 -18.76 5.64
CA PRO A 123 5.94 -18.12 6.84
C PRO A 123 5.38 -18.60 8.17
N LEU A 124 4.23 -19.30 8.15
CA LEU A 124 3.50 -19.75 9.35
C LEU A 124 3.64 -21.26 9.62
N ALA A 125 4.33 -21.98 8.73
CA ALA A 125 4.47 -23.44 8.77
C ALA A 125 5.56 -23.91 9.74
#